data_AF-A0A2W0HKN4-F1
#
_entry.id   AF-A0A2W0HKN4-F1
#
_cell.length_a   1.000
_cell.length_b   1.000
_cell.length_c   1.000
_cell.angle_alpha   90.00
_cell.angle_beta   90.00
_cell.angle_gamma   90.00
#
_symmetry.space_group_name_H-M   'P 1'
#
loop_
_entity.id
_entity.type
_entity.pdbx_description
1 polymer ?
#
loop_
_entity_poly.entity_id
_entity_poly.type
_entity_poly.pdbx_seq_one_letter_code
_entity_poly.pdbx_strand_id
1 'polypeptide(L)'
;MPRLTERLLNHNIDPQRCLEQARTISGELIRNENPEPIAADHPLHTLNVLRLTIRDLTEKRYLPLRKKHLTSLWDKETARPSFYIPNSLGERALFEDLRSECAHHIPVPLPEPLLREAHTVRSGSQWLAGWQTRPHAGRYKTWYTSLPETEKESLKNEALEYLGRFRHHPGTRRVWFQLLLFHKEYEDGLAALLADEPDPLKCSTDEKELIRTSVADRSSVPFLFQWIERLIERRTAAHYKEARTCLGLLEQSCTRHGMTERFLAWLPVLHRRYARYAAFRKELNGFENER
;
A
#
# COMPACT_ATOMS: atom_id res chain seq x y z
N MET A 1 -1.65 -6.43 16.13
CA MET A 1 -3.02 -5.88 15.97
C MET A 1 -3.96 -6.81 16.72
N PRO A 2 -4.81 -6.29 17.64
CA PRO A 2 -5.81 -7.11 18.30
C PRO A 2 -6.73 -7.76 17.26
N ARG A 3 -7.20 -8.98 17.54
CA ARG A 3 -8.10 -9.70 16.64
C ARG A 3 -9.43 -8.94 16.54
N LEU A 4 -10.12 -9.05 15.41
CA LEU A 4 -11.41 -8.37 15.19
C LEU A 4 -12.41 -8.64 16.32
N THR A 5 -12.45 -9.88 16.81
CA THR A 5 -13.25 -10.30 17.97
C THR A 5 -12.92 -9.49 19.22
N GLU A 6 -11.65 -9.30 19.55
CA GLU A 6 -11.20 -8.51 20.72
C GLU A 6 -11.61 -7.05 20.55
N ARG A 7 -11.47 -6.50 19.33
CA ARG A 7 -11.89 -5.12 19.04
C ARG A 7 -13.39 -4.94 19.22
N LEU A 8 -14.21 -5.88 18.76
CA LEU A 8 -15.67 -5.85 18.93
C LEU A 8 -16.08 -5.96 20.40
N LEU A 9 -15.44 -6.85 21.16
CA LEU A 9 -15.69 -7.01 22.60
C LEU A 9 -15.37 -5.74 23.39
N ASN A 10 -14.32 -5.01 23.02
CA ASN A 10 -13.99 -3.72 23.63
C ASN A 10 -15.09 -2.64 23.44
N HIS A 11 -16.01 -2.84 22.48
CA HIS A 11 -17.16 -1.98 22.23
C HIS A 11 -18.48 -2.63 22.71
N ASN A 12 -18.41 -3.64 23.58
CA ASN A 12 -19.56 -4.39 24.09
C ASN A 12 -20.41 -5.07 23.01
N ILE A 13 -19.78 -5.46 21.90
CA ILE A 13 -20.46 -6.15 20.80
C ILE A 13 -20.21 -7.64 20.94
N ASP A 14 -21.26 -8.39 21.29
CA ASP A 14 -21.20 -9.84 21.43
C ASP A 14 -21.15 -10.52 20.05
N PRO A 15 -20.02 -11.16 19.69
CA PRO A 15 -19.86 -11.83 18.40
C PRO A 15 -20.85 -12.98 18.19
N GLN A 16 -21.24 -13.68 19.27
CA GLN A 16 -22.13 -14.82 19.19
C GLN A 16 -23.54 -14.37 18.83
N ARG A 17 -24.04 -13.32 19.50
CA ARG A 17 -25.31 -12.69 19.17
C ARG A 17 -25.34 -12.16 17.73
N CYS A 18 -24.26 -11.53 17.25
CA CYS A 18 -24.17 -11.11 15.85
C CYS A 18 -24.25 -12.29 14.88
N LEU A 19 -23.60 -13.42 15.20
CA LEU A 19 -23.61 -14.62 14.36
C LEU A 19 -24.99 -15.27 14.27
N GLU A 20 -25.71 -15.35 15.39
CA GLU A 20 -27.07 -15.88 15.44
C GLU A 20 -28.02 -15.05 14.58
N GLN A 21 -27.98 -13.72 14.76
CA GLN A 21 -28.79 -12.81 13.98
C GLN A 21 -28.44 -12.86 12.48
N ALA A 22 -27.16 -12.95 12.14
CA ALA A 22 -26.71 -13.06 10.76
C ALA A 22 -27.22 -14.33 10.06
N ARG A 23 -27.29 -15.45 10.79
CA ARG A 23 -27.85 -16.73 10.30
C ARG A 23 -29.36 -16.64 10.08
N THR A 24 -30.09 -15.98 10.98
CA THR A 24 -31.53 -15.74 10.82
C THR A 24 -31.80 -14.94 9.55
N ILE A 25 -31.14 -13.79 9.38
CA ILE A 25 -31.28 -12.93 8.20
C ILE A 25 -30.93 -13.68 6.91
N SER A 26 -29.84 -14.45 6.92
CA SER A 26 -29.44 -15.28 5.78
C SER A 26 -30.52 -16.31 5.43
N GLY A 27 -31.09 -16.98 6.43
CA GLY A 27 -32.17 -17.95 6.25
C GLY A 27 -33.43 -17.35 5.63
N GLU A 28 -33.86 -16.17 6.11
CA GLU A 28 -34.98 -15.41 5.56
C GLU A 28 -34.72 -15.01 4.10
N LEU A 29 -33.53 -14.46 3.82
CA LEU A 29 -33.13 -14.09 2.47
C LEU A 29 -33.08 -15.30 1.53
N ILE A 30 -32.61 -16.47 1.98
CA ILE A 30 -32.62 -17.70 1.18
C ILE A 30 -34.06 -18.08 0.81
N ARG A 31 -34.99 -18.02 1.77
CA ARG A 31 -36.44 -18.25 1.58
C ARG A 31 -37.15 -17.14 0.80
N ASN A 32 -36.44 -16.10 0.38
CA ASN A 32 -36.98 -14.93 -0.32
C ASN A 32 -37.96 -14.11 0.55
N GLU A 33 -37.77 -14.16 1.87
CA GLU A 33 -38.48 -13.36 2.85
C GLU A 33 -37.78 -12.00 3.06
N ASN A 34 -38.51 -11.00 3.53
CA ASN A 34 -37.93 -9.74 3.95
C ASN A 34 -37.38 -9.90 5.36
N PRO A 35 -36.06 -9.75 5.57
CA PRO A 35 -35.50 -9.97 6.89
C PRO A 35 -35.95 -8.89 7.88
N GLU A 36 -36.05 -9.28 9.14
CA GLU A 36 -36.34 -8.32 10.19
C GLU A 36 -35.20 -7.29 10.34
N PRO A 37 -35.54 -6.05 10.75
CA PRO A 37 -34.62 -5.10 11.35
C PRO A 37 -33.51 -5.72 12.20
N ILE A 38 -32.26 -5.28 11.99
CA ILE A 38 -31.18 -5.57 12.92
C ILE A 38 -31.51 -4.85 14.24
N ALA A 39 -31.94 -5.62 15.25
CA ALA A 39 -32.34 -5.15 16.58
C ALA A 39 -31.15 -4.65 17.43
N ALA A 40 -30.41 -3.67 16.93
CA ALA A 40 -29.35 -2.98 17.68
C ALA A 40 -29.24 -1.52 17.23
N ASP A 41 -29.11 -0.61 18.20
CA ASP A 41 -28.84 0.81 17.95
C ASP A 41 -27.34 1.08 17.72
N HIS A 42 -26.49 0.06 17.80
CA HIS A 42 -25.04 0.23 17.67
C HIS A 42 -24.56 -0.04 16.22
N PRO A 43 -23.93 0.94 15.53
CA PRO A 43 -23.55 0.81 14.11
C PRO A 43 -22.56 -0.31 13.82
N LEU A 44 -21.58 -0.50 14.71
CA LEU A 44 -20.63 -1.61 14.64
C LEU A 44 -21.31 -2.99 14.75
N HIS A 45 -22.36 -3.14 15.56
CA HIS A 45 -23.15 -4.39 15.63
C HIS A 45 -23.83 -4.63 14.29
N THR A 46 -24.50 -3.61 13.74
CA THR A 46 -25.18 -3.66 12.44
C THR A 46 -24.23 -4.08 11.32
N LEU A 47 -23.07 -3.43 11.21
CA LEU A 47 -22.05 -3.80 10.22
C LEU A 47 -21.48 -5.20 10.44
N ASN A 48 -21.28 -5.61 11.69
CA ASN A 48 -20.76 -6.95 12.00
C ASN A 48 -21.76 -8.05 11.63
N VAL A 49 -23.06 -7.84 11.90
CA VAL A 49 -24.14 -8.72 11.46
C VAL A 49 -24.17 -8.80 9.93
N LEU A 50 -24.14 -7.64 9.25
CA LEU A 50 -24.15 -7.58 7.79
C LEU A 50 -22.95 -8.32 7.17
N ARG A 51 -21.73 -8.14 7.71
CA ARG A 51 -20.53 -8.86 7.28
C ARG A 51 -20.72 -10.37 7.41
N LEU A 52 -21.22 -10.84 8.55
CA LEU A 52 -21.44 -12.25 8.81
C LEU A 52 -22.53 -12.83 7.90
N THR A 53 -23.59 -12.08 7.60
CA THR A 53 -24.63 -12.49 6.64
C THR A 53 -24.06 -12.59 5.21
N ILE A 54 -23.24 -11.64 4.77
CA ILE A 54 -22.55 -11.69 3.47
C ILE A 54 -21.69 -12.95 3.36
N ARG A 55 -20.93 -13.25 4.42
CA ARG A 55 -20.09 -14.44 4.48
C ARG A 55 -20.90 -15.72 4.36
N ASP A 56 -21.95 -15.87 5.18
CA ASP A 56 -22.81 -17.06 5.17
C ASP A 56 -23.52 -17.26 3.81
N LEU A 57 -24.03 -16.18 3.20
CA LEU A 57 -24.62 -16.23 1.85
C LEU A 57 -23.60 -16.54 0.76
N THR A 58 -22.33 -16.15 0.94
CA THR A 58 -21.24 -16.49 0.02
C THR A 58 -20.91 -17.98 0.12
N GLU A 59 -20.75 -18.49 1.34
CA GLU A 59 -20.50 -19.92 1.60
C GLU A 59 -21.62 -20.80 1.04
N LYS A 60 -22.88 -20.35 1.15
CA LYS A 60 -24.07 -21.03 0.60
C LYS A 60 -24.36 -20.74 -0.88
N ARG A 61 -23.54 -19.91 -1.55
CA ARG A 61 -23.69 -19.51 -2.98
C ARG A 61 -24.99 -18.75 -3.32
N TYR A 62 -25.61 -18.09 -2.34
CA TYR A 62 -26.82 -17.27 -2.56
C TYR A 62 -26.53 -15.77 -2.70
N LEU A 63 -25.31 -15.30 -2.38
CA LEU A 63 -24.98 -13.87 -2.40
C LEU A 63 -25.38 -13.16 -3.71
N PRO A 64 -25.07 -13.67 -4.93
CA PRO A 64 -25.41 -12.98 -6.17
C PRO A 64 -26.91 -12.71 -6.34
N LEU A 65 -27.76 -13.64 -5.87
CA LEU A 65 -29.22 -13.55 -5.95
C LEU A 65 -29.80 -12.57 -4.92
N ARG A 66 -29.06 -12.27 -3.85
CA ARG A 66 -29.56 -11.53 -2.68
C ARG A 66 -28.89 -10.17 -2.46
N LYS A 67 -27.95 -9.75 -3.30
CA LYS A 67 -27.27 -8.43 -3.20
C LYS A 67 -28.25 -7.25 -3.07
N LYS A 68 -29.31 -7.22 -3.87
CA LYS A 68 -30.31 -6.14 -3.84
C LYS A 68 -31.05 -6.07 -2.50
N HIS A 69 -31.39 -7.23 -1.92
CA HIS A 69 -32.07 -7.31 -0.63
C HIS A 69 -31.15 -6.87 0.52
N LEU A 70 -29.88 -7.28 0.49
CA LEU A 70 -28.89 -6.81 1.47
C LEU A 70 -28.62 -5.30 1.38
N THR A 71 -28.58 -4.76 0.17
CA THR A 71 -28.44 -3.31 -0.04
C THR A 71 -29.65 -2.59 0.55
N SER A 72 -30.86 -3.08 0.24
CA SER A 72 -32.10 -2.52 0.81
C SER A 72 -32.17 -2.63 2.33
N LEU A 73 -31.66 -3.72 2.92
CA LEU A 73 -31.55 -3.86 4.36
C LEU A 73 -30.61 -2.81 4.94
N TRP A 74 -29.42 -2.63 4.36
CA TRP A 74 -28.47 -1.61 4.79
C TRP A 74 -29.04 -0.19 4.70
N ASP A 75 -29.71 0.14 3.60
CA ASP A 75 -30.35 1.45 3.42
C ASP A 75 -31.40 1.70 4.51
N LYS A 76 -32.19 0.69 4.87
CA LYS A 76 -33.17 0.79 5.96
C LYS A 76 -32.52 0.95 7.34
N GLU A 77 -31.41 0.26 7.60
CA GLU A 77 -30.69 0.39 8.87
C GLU A 77 -30.08 1.79 9.03
N THR A 78 -29.44 2.30 7.97
CA THR A 78 -28.81 3.63 7.99
C THR A 78 -29.79 4.78 7.98
N ALA A 79 -31.01 4.58 7.48
CA ALA A 79 -32.08 5.56 7.54
C ALA A 79 -32.76 5.66 8.92
N ARG A 80 -32.41 4.80 9.90
CA ARG A 80 -33.03 4.87 11.22
C ARG A 80 -32.59 6.13 11.96
N PRO A 81 -33.51 6.81 12.69
CA PRO A 81 -33.15 7.94 13.55
C PRO A 81 -32.12 7.58 14.63
N SER A 82 -32.09 6.32 15.08
CA SER A 82 -31.11 5.85 16.07
C SER A 82 -29.76 5.47 15.47
N PHE A 83 -29.62 5.42 14.14
CA PHE A 83 -28.34 5.13 13.50
C PHE A 83 -27.43 6.35 13.60
N TYR A 84 -26.51 6.31 14.57
CA TYR A 84 -25.47 7.32 14.71
C TYR A 84 -24.17 6.86 14.05
N ILE A 85 -23.21 7.77 13.90
CA ILE A 85 -21.86 7.43 13.50
C ILE A 85 -20.99 7.44 14.75
N PRO A 86 -20.12 6.43 14.98
CA PRO A 86 -19.31 6.43 16.18
C PRO A 86 -18.46 7.70 16.30
N ASN A 87 -18.37 8.24 17.51
CA ASN A 87 -17.67 9.50 17.76
C ASN A 87 -16.22 9.30 18.18
N SER A 88 -15.88 8.13 18.75
CA SER A 88 -14.50 7.85 19.16
C SER A 88 -13.62 7.45 17.97
N LEU A 89 -12.34 7.84 17.99
CA LEU A 89 -11.37 7.47 16.94
C LEU A 89 -11.24 5.94 16.78
N GLY A 90 -11.28 5.20 17.88
CA GLY A 90 -11.19 3.74 17.88
C GLY A 90 -12.38 3.08 17.19
N GLU A 91 -13.59 3.53 17.51
CA GLU A 91 -14.81 3.02 16.87
C GLU A 91 -14.91 3.43 15.42
N ARG A 92 -14.54 4.66 15.05
CA ARG A 92 -14.52 5.12 13.66
C ARG A 92 -13.58 4.25 12.81
N ALA A 93 -12.41 3.92 13.32
CA ALA A 93 -11.48 3.03 12.62
C ALA A 93 -12.06 1.62 12.44
N LEU A 94 -12.69 1.06 13.48
CA LEU A 94 -13.34 -0.25 13.38
C LEU A 94 -14.57 -0.23 12.46
N PHE A 95 -15.33 0.85 12.47
CA PHE A 95 -16.47 1.07 11.60
C PHE A 95 -16.04 1.07 10.13
N GLU A 96 -15.00 1.84 9.79
CA GLU A 96 -14.47 1.87 8.42
C GLU A 96 -13.90 0.52 7.97
N ASP A 97 -13.21 -0.21 8.86
CA ASP A 97 -12.71 -1.56 8.55
C ASP A 97 -13.88 -2.50 8.19
N LEU A 98 -14.91 -2.56 9.05
CA LEU A 98 -16.09 -3.41 8.83
C LEU A 98 -16.89 -3.00 7.58
N ARG A 99 -17.05 -1.69 7.38
CA ARG A 99 -17.74 -1.13 6.22
C ARG A 99 -16.99 -1.47 4.94
N SER A 100 -15.66 -1.31 4.94
CA SER A 100 -14.82 -1.65 3.80
C SER A 100 -14.96 -3.13 3.45
N GLU A 101 -14.96 -4.03 4.43
CA GLU A 101 -15.17 -5.47 4.20
C GLU A 101 -16.52 -5.74 3.53
N CYS A 102 -17.61 -5.12 4.01
CA CYS A 102 -18.93 -5.26 3.40
C CYS A 102 -18.99 -4.68 1.98
N ALA A 103 -18.33 -3.53 1.75
CA ALA A 103 -18.31 -2.79 0.50
C ALA A 103 -17.72 -3.58 -0.68
N HIS A 104 -16.90 -4.61 -0.41
CA HIS A 104 -16.40 -5.50 -1.46
C HIS A 104 -17.51 -6.34 -2.13
N HIS A 105 -18.63 -6.53 -1.45
CA HIS A 105 -19.69 -7.45 -1.89
C HIS A 105 -20.98 -6.75 -2.30
N ILE A 106 -21.35 -5.69 -1.57
CA ILE A 106 -22.54 -4.87 -1.79
C ILE A 106 -22.19 -3.39 -1.65
N PRO A 107 -22.90 -2.47 -2.33
CA PRO A 107 -22.68 -1.04 -2.13
C PRO A 107 -23.08 -0.65 -0.71
N VAL A 108 -22.12 -0.12 0.06
CA VAL A 108 -22.31 0.37 1.43
C VAL A 108 -21.91 1.85 1.46
N PRO A 109 -22.82 2.77 1.02
CA PRO A 109 -22.50 4.19 0.95
C PRO A 109 -22.16 4.76 2.34
N LEU A 110 -21.29 5.77 2.37
CA LEU A 110 -21.03 6.53 3.59
C LEU A 110 -22.31 7.26 4.00
N PRO A 111 -22.74 7.21 5.28
CA PRO A 111 -23.83 8.05 5.75
C PRO A 111 -23.51 9.54 5.54
N GLU A 112 -24.50 10.35 5.14
CA GLU A 112 -24.34 11.79 4.86
C GLU A 112 -23.57 12.61 5.93
N PRO A 113 -23.73 12.36 7.25
CA PRO A 113 -23.01 13.12 8.26
C PRO A 113 -21.49 12.93 8.20
N LEU A 114 -21.00 11.75 7.78
CA LEU A 114 -19.56 11.53 7.56
C LEU A 114 -19.04 12.20 6.30
N LEU A 115 -19.88 12.34 5.26
CA LEU A 115 -19.53 13.13 4.09
C LEU A 115 -19.32 14.59 4.50
N ARG A 116 -20.16 15.15 5.39
CA ARG A 116 -20.02 16.53 5.88
C ARG A 116 -18.83 16.73 6.82
N GLU A 117 -18.54 15.78 7.73
CA GLU A 117 -17.33 15.88 8.59
C GLU A 117 -16.02 15.69 7.81
N ALA A 118 -16.00 14.85 6.78
CA ALA A 118 -14.84 14.73 5.88
C ALA A 118 -14.52 16.04 5.14
N HIS A 119 -15.50 16.96 5.04
CA HIS A 119 -15.34 18.28 4.43
C HIS A 119 -15.08 19.41 5.43
N THR A 120 -15.01 19.14 6.75
CA THR A 120 -14.41 20.12 7.67
C THR A 120 -12.91 20.11 7.45
N VAL A 121 -12.40 21.21 6.90
CA VAL A 121 -10.99 21.44 6.54
C VAL A 121 -10.10 21.17 7.75
N ARG A 122 -9.66 19.92 7.91
CA ARG A 122 -8.49 19.63 8.75
C ARG A 122 -7.33 20.32 8.05
N SER A 123 -6.72 21.29 8.74
CA SER A 123 -5.46 21.88 8.27
C SER A 123 -4.49 20.76 7.85
N GLY A 124 -3.69 20.98 6.80
CA GLY A 124 -2.76 19.97 6.28
C GLY A 124 -1.88 19.36 7.39
N SER A 125 -1.50 20.17 8.38
CA SER A 125 -0.73 19.77 9.56
C SER A 125 -1.49 18.80 10.49
N GLN A 126 -2.77 19.06 10.78
CA GLN A 126 -3.60 18.15 11.58
C GLN A 126 -3.83 16.81 10.87
N TRP A 127 -4.03 16.84 9.55
CA TRP A 127 -4.14 15.61 8.77
C TRP A 127 -2.82 14.84 8.81
N LEU A 128 -1.69 15.52 8.59
CA LEU A 128 -0.37 14.90 8.58
C LEU A 128 -0.05 14.27 9.93
N ALA A 129 -0.29 14.97 11.05
CA ALA A 129 -0.10 14.43 12.39
C ALA A 129 -0.90 13.13 12.61
N GLY A 130 -2.16 13.09 12.12
CA GLY A 130 -2.97 11.87 12.14
C GLY A 130 -2.38 10.75 11.27
N TRP A 131 -1.94 11.08 10.06
CA TRP A 131 -1.34 10.13 9.12
C TRP A 131 0.00 9.57 9.63
N GLN A 132 0.82 10.38 10.28
CA GLN A 132 2.12 10.00 10.84
C GLN A 132 2.01 8.84 11.85
N THR A 133 0.89 8.73 12.57
CA THR A 133 0.66 7.61 13.51
C THR A 133 0.50 6.26 12.80
N ARG A 134 -0.02 6.25 11.56
CA ARG A 134 -0.26 5.06 10.75
C ARG A 134 -0.04 5.38 9.27
N PRO A 135 1.23 5.51 8.81
CA PRO A 135 1.52 5.91 7.46
C PRO A 135 0.98 4.89 6.45
N HIS A 136 0.31 5.40 5.43
CA HIS A 136 -0.21 4.59 4.33
C HIS A 136 -0.14 5.39 3.02
N ALA A 137 0.54 4.85 2.01
CA ALA A 137 0.77 5.54 0.75
C ALA A 137 -0.53 5.86 0.01
N GLY A 138 -1.50 4.94 -0.05
CA GLY A 138 -2.80 5.18 -0.68
C GLY A 138 -3.54 6.39 -0.09
N ARG A 139 -3.70 6.44 1.23
CA ARG A 139 -4.33 7.57 1.94
C ARG A 139 -3.59 8.89 1.70
N TYR A 140 -2.25 8.85 1.71
CA TYR A 140 -1.44 10.03 1.38
C TYR A 140 -1.71 10.53 -0.02
N LYS A 141 -1.64 9.65 -1.03
CA LYS A 141 -1.82 10.03 -2.44
C LYS A 141 -3.19 10.66 -2.67
N THR A 142 -4.26 10.07 -2.13
CA THR A 142 -5.62 10.63 -2.22
C THR A 142 -5.70 12.03 -1.63
N TRP A 143 -5.16 12.23 -0.42
CA TRP A 143 -5.18 13.54 0.23
C TRP A 143 -4.32 14.57 -0.52
N TYR A 144 -3.10 14.19 -0.88
CA TYR A 144 -2.17 15.02 -1.64
C TYR A 144 -2.79 15.51 -2.95
N THR A 145 -3.49 14.65 -3.69
CA THR A 145 -4.14 15.04 -4.95
C THR A 145 -5.29 16.03 -4.78
N SER A 146 -5.92 16.08 -3.60
CA SER A 146 -7.00 17.03 -3.31
C SER A 146 -6.51 18.41 -2.82
N LEU A 147 -5.22 18.55 -2.50
CA LEU A 147 -4.69 19.80 -1.98
C LEU A 147 -4.43 20.84 -3.08
N PRO A 148 -4.48 22.13 -2.76
CA PRO A 148 -3.95 23.19 -3.61
C PRO A 148 -2.44 23.03 -3.86
N GLU A 149 -1.95 23.44 -5.03
CA GLU A 149 -0.52 23.37 -5.38
C GLU A 149 0.38 24.07 -4.34
N THR A 150 -0.11 25.15 -3.73
CA THR A 150 0.63 25.91 -2.70
C THR A 150 0.93 25.10 -1.43
N GLU A 151 0.15 24.07 -1.13
CA GLU A 151 0.32 23.24 0.07
C GLU A 151 1.03 21.92 -0.21
N LYS A 152 1.02 21.47 -1.47
CA LYS A 152 1.57 20.16 -1.87
C LYS A 152 3.04 20.02 -1.52
N GLU A 153 3.86 21.00 -1.86
CA GLU A 153 5.31 20.92 -1.63
C GLU A 153 5.65 20.87 -0.13
N SER A 154 4.95 21.63 0.72
CA SER A 154 5.13 21.56 2.18
C SER A 154 4.79 20.17 2.71
N LEU A 155 3.62 19.64 2.32
CA LEU A 155 3.18 18.31 2.76
C LEU A 155 4.15 17.22 2.27
N LYS A 156 4.64 17.32 1.03
CA LYS A 156 5.63 16.40 0.46
C LYS A 156 6.87 16.34 1.35
N ASN A 157 7.45 17.50 1.61
CA ASN A 157 8.71 17.62 2.33
C ASN A 157 8.56 17.14 3.78
N GLU A 158 7.51 17.55 4.48
CA GLU A 158 7.25 17.11 5.86
C GLU A 158 6.99 15.59 5.95
N ALA A 159 6.25 15.02 5.01
CA ALA A 159 5.96 13.59 5.00
C ALA A 159 7.21 12.74 4.69
N LEU A 160 8.00 13.13 3.68
CA LEU A 160 9.23 12.43 3.33
C LEU A 160 10.29 12.56 4.42
N GLU A 161 10.43 13.73 5.04
CA GLU A 161 11.35 13.94 6.16
C GLU A 161 10.96 13.05 7.36
N TYR A 162 9.67 13.06 7.74
CA TYR A 162 9.18 12.23 8.84
C TYR A 162 9.46 10.75 8.59
N LEU A 163 9.05 10.22 7.43
CA LEU A 163 9.27 8.81 7.10
C LEU A 163 10.77 8.46 7.01
N GLY A 164 11.58 9.37 6.47
CA GLY A 164 13.02 9.20 6.34
C GLY A 164 13.75 9.01 7.67
N ARG A 165 13.27 9.63 8.76
CA ARG A 165 13.81 9.43 10.13
C ARG A 165 13.53 8.03 10.67
N PHE A 166 12.44 7.40 10.23
CA PHE A 166 11.97 6.09 10.73
C PHE A 166 12.13 4.96 9.69
N ARG A 167 12.95 5.16 8.66
CA ARG A 167 13.15 4.21 7.54
C ARG A 167 13.81 2.87 7.91
N HIS A 168 14.27 2.71 9.15
CA HIS A 168 14.75 1.43 9.67
C HIS A 168 13.59 0.48 10.02
N HIS A 169 12.36 0.99 10.18
CA HIS A 169 11.18 0.17 10.37
C HIS A 169 10.62 -0.30 9.01
N PRO A 170 10.45 -1.62 8.77
CA PRO A 170 10.08 -2.13 7.44
C PRO A 170 8.78 -1.54 6.87
N GLY A 171 7.75 -1.36 7.70
CA GLY A 171 6.48 -0.77 7.28
C GLY A 171 6.62 0.68 6.84
N THR A 172 7.33 1.49 7.62
CA THR A 172 7.62 2.90 7.29
C THR A 172 8.49 3.02 6.05
N ARG A 173 9.57 2.21 5.97
CA ARG A 173 10.48 2.15 4.83
C ARG A 173 9.73 1.93 3.52
N ARG A 174 8.81 0.95 3.53
CA ARG A 174 7.97 0.64 2.38
C ARG A 174 7.16 1.87 1.93
N VAL A 175 6.47 2.52 2.85
CA VAL A 175 5.66 3.71 2.54
C VAL A 175 6.55 4.84 2.02
N TRP A 176 7.76 5.00 2.58
CA TRP A 176 8.71 6.00 2.15
C TRP A 176 9.12 5.83 0.69
N PHE A 177 9.59 4.64 0.29
CA PHE A 177 9.92 4.36 -1.12
C PHE A 177 8.72 4.53 -2.05
N GLN A 178 7.51 4.19 -1.61
CA GLN A 178 6.30 4.42 -2.39
C GLN A 178 5.98 5.90 -2.59
N LEU A 179 6.34 6.77 -1.63
CA LEU A 179 6.20 8.21 -1.76
C LEU A 179 7.32 8.83 -2.61
N LEU A 180 8.57 8.38 -2.45
CA LEU A 180 9.67 8.79 -3.32
C LEU A 180 9.36 8.48 -4.78
N LEU A 181 8.87 7.27 -5.08
CA LEU A 181 8.45 6.87 -6.42
C LEU A 181 7.30 7.75 -6.95
N PHE A 182 6.32 8.05 -6.09
CA PHE A 182 5.16 8.87 -6.46
C PHE A 182 5.56 10.31 -6.81
N HIS A 183 6.49 10.88 -6.06
CA HIS A 183 6.99 12.24 -6.25
C HIS A 183 8.19 12.33 -7.20
N LYS A 184 8.73 11.19 -7.65
CA LYS A 184 9.94 11.08 -8.49
C LYS A 184 11.21 11.61 -7.81
N GLU A 185 11.28 11.50 -6.49
CA GLU A 185 12.46 11.84 -5.68
C GLU A 185 13.49 10.69 -5.75
N TYR A 186 14.02 10.46 -6.95
CA TYR A 186 14.91 9.33 -7.22
C TYR A 186 16.25 9.48 -6.52
N GLU A 187 16.85 10.68 -6.55
CA GLU A 187 18.17 10.93 -5.97
C GLU A 187 18.21 10.54 -4.49
N ASP A 188 17.25 11.00 -3.69
CA ASP A 188 17.13 10.67 -2.27
C ASP A 188 16.94 9.17 -2.02
N GLY A 189 16.09 8.51 -2.82
CA GLY A 189 15.86 7.07 -2.72
C GLY A 189 17.09 6.24 -3.03
N LEU A 190 17.83 6.61 -4.09
CA LEU A 190 19.05 5.94 -4.51
C LEU A 190 20.18 6.16 -3.50
N ALA A 191 20.32 7.38 -2.97
CA ALA A 191 21.30 7.70 -1.93
C ALA A 191 21.04 6.88 -0.65
N ALA A 192 19.78 6.76 -0.23
CA ALA A 192 19.42 5.95 0.94
C ALA A 192 19.63 4.45 0.72
N LEU A 193 19.40 3.92 -0.48
CA LEU A 193 19.73 2.52 -0.80
C LEU A 193 21.23 2.27 -0.66
N LEU A 194 22.07 3.19 -1.13
CA LEU A 194 23.52 3.08 -0.97
C LEU A 194 23.95 3.11 0.50
N ALA A 195 23.33 3.99 1.30
CA ALA A 195 23.68 4.17 2.70
C ALA A 195 23.17 3.04 3.61
N ASP A 196 21.91 2.61 3.44
CA ASP A 196 21.21 1.79 4.43
C ASP A 196 21.26 0.29 4.11
N GLU A 197 21.26 -0.11 2.82
CA GLU A 197 21.08 -1.51 2.45
C GLU A 197 22.45 -2.17 2.27
N PRO A 198 22.96 -2.97 3.22
CA PRO A 198 24.24 -3.61 3.07
C PRO A 198 24.21 -4.63 1.92
N ASP A 199 23.11 -5.34 1.71
CA ASP A 199 22.97 -6.43 0.75
C ASP A 199 21.98 -6.04 -0.37
N PRO A 200 22.48 -5.65 -1.55
CA PRO A 200 21.64 -5.25 -2.68
C PRO A 200 20.55 -6.26 -3.08
N LEU A 201 20.76 -7.55 -2.81
CA LEU A 201 19.80 -8.60 -3.17
C LEU A 201 18.53 -8.58 -2.30
N LYS A 202 18.59 -7.96 -1.12
CA LYS A 202 17.49 -7.88 -0.15
C LYS A 202 16.49 -6.77 -0.43
N CYS A 203 16.68 -5.99 -1.49
CA CYS A 203 15.73 -4.95 -1.89
C CYS A 203 14.32 -5.52 -2.03
N SER A 204 13.38 -4.84 -1.37
CA SER A 204 11.94 -5.04 -1.51
C SER A 204 11.45 -4.73 -2.93
N THR A 205 10.22 -5.10 -3.22
CA THR A 205 9.58 -4.82 -4.52
C THR A 205 9.51 -3.32 -4.82
N ASP A 206 9.20 -2.50 -3.82
CA ASP A 206 9.07 -1.05 -3.96
C ASP A 206 10.45 -0.40 -4.21
N GLU A 207 11.53 -0.90 -3.59
CA GLU A 207 12.91 -0.44 -3.83
C GLU A 207 13.40 -0.82 -5.24
N LYS A 208 13.13 -2.05 -5.68
CA LYS A 208 13.46 -2.49 -7.05
C LYS A 208 12.70 -1.70 -8.11
N GLU A 209 11.45 -1.34 -7.84
CA GLU A 209 10.66 -0.44 -8.70
C GLU A 209 11.31 0.95 -8.79
N LEU A 210 11.75 1.52 -7.65
CA LEU A 210 12.46 2.80 -7.64
C LEU A 210 13.74 2.74 -8.48
N ILE A 211 14.57 1.71 -8.32
CA ILE A 211 15.79 1.54 -9.14
C ILE A 211 15.44 1.48 -10.63
N ARG A 212 14.48 0.65 -11.03
CA ARG A 212 14.08 0.50 -12.44
C ARG A 212 13.52 1.79 -13.04
N THR A 213 12.69 2.51 -12.29
CA THR A 213 12.07 3.77 -12.78
C THR A 213 13.03 4.95 -12.76
N SER A 214 14.04 4.92 -11.88
CA SER A 214 15.08 5.96 -11.80
C SER A 214 15.91 6.11 -13.07
N VAL A 215 15.87 5.14 -14.00
CA VAL A 215 16.52 5.23 -15.33
C VAL A 215 16.09 6.49 -16.11
N ALA A 216 14.88 7.01 -15.82
CA ALA A 216 14.43 8.27 -16.40
C ALA A 216 15.21 9.50 -15.92
N ASP A 217 15.87 9.39 -14.77
CA ASP A 217 16.62 10.46 -14.10
C ASP A 217 18.13 10.21 -14.17
N ARG A 218 18.90 11.31 -14.26
CA ARG A 218 20.36 11.25 -14.45
C ARG A 218 21.10 10.73 -13.20
N SER A 219 20.52 10.88 -12.01
CA SER A 219 21.09 10.36 -10.74
C SER A 219 21.23 8.84 -10.72
N SER A 220 20.46 8.12 -11.55
CA SER A 220 20.57 6.66 -11.66
C SER A 220 21.92 6.19 -12.21
N VAL A 221 22.60 6.98 -13.04
CA VAL A 221 23.88 6.59 -13.66
C VAL A 221 24.98 6.34 -12.60
N PRO A 222 25.37 7.32 -11.76
CA PRO A 222 26.38 7.09 -10.74
C PRO A 222 25.96 6.02 -9.73
N PHE A 223 24.67 5.97 -9.37
CA PHE A 223 24.14 4.92 -8.50
C PHE A 223 24.37 3.53 -9.09
N LEU A 224 23.95 3.29 -10.34
CA LEU A 224 23.99 1.97 -10.97
C LEU A 224 25.43 1.47 -11.14
N PHE A 225 26.38 2.34 -11.49
CA PHE A 225 27.81 1.98 -11.50
C PHE A 225 28.26 1.41 -10.16
N GLN A 226 27.97 2.11 -9.06
CA GLN A 226 28.33 1.66 -7.71
C GLN A 226 27.54 0.42 -7.28
N TRP A 227 26.25 0.37 -7.58
CA TRP A 227 25.34 -0.71 -7.21
C TRP A 227 25.74 -2.04 -7.85
N ILE A 228 26.13 -2.02 -9.13
CA ILE A 228 26.64 -3.19 -9.86
C ILE A 228 27.92 -3.71 -9.22
N GLU A 229 28.87 -2.83 -8.87
CA GLU A 229 30.10 -3.27 -8.20
C GLU A 229 29.81 -3.93 -6.85
N ARG A 230 28.91 -3.34 -6.04
CA ARG A 230 28.48 -3.93 -4.76
C ARG A 230 27.86 -5.31 -4.92
N LEU A 231 27.02 -5.51 -5.96
CA LEU A 231 26.46 -6.82 -6.29
C LEU A 231 27.58 -7.83 -6.62
N ILE A 232 28.54 -7.46 -7.47
CA ILE A 232 29.65 -8.35 -7.87
C ILE A 232 30.51 -8.72 -6.65
N GLU A 233 30.76 -7.78 -5.76
CA GLU A 233 31.60 -8.00 -4.56
C GLU A 233 30.99 -8.98 -3.55
N ARG A 234 29.69 -9.28 -3.62
CA ARG A 234 29.04 -10.33 -2.82
C ARG A 234 29.40 -11.75 -3.24
N ARG A 235 29.93 -11.94 -4.46
CA ARG A 235 30.48 -13.20 -4.97
C ARG A 235 29.54 -14.41 -4.96
N THR A 236 28.23 -14.21 -5.11
CA THR A 236 27.29 -15.33 -5.29
C THR A 236 26.60 -15.26 -6.64
N ALA A 237 26.17 -16.41 -7.17
CA ALA A 237 25.50 -16.50 -8.46
C ALA A 237 24.23 -15.64 -8.53
N ALA A 238 23.48 -15.52 -7.44
CA ALA A 238 22.29 -14.68 -7.39
C ALA A 238 22.62 -13.20 -7.57
N HIS A 239 23.69 -12.72 -6.94
CA HIS A 239 24.12 -11.32 -7.10
C HIS A 239 24.68 -11.05 -8.49
N TYR A 240 25.38 -12.00 -9.11
CA TYR A 240 25.87 -11.83 -10.49
C TYR A 240 24.71 -11.72 -11.50
N LYS A 241 23.64 -12.49 -11.31
CA LYS A 241 22.43 -12.37 -12.12
C LYS A 241 21.76 -11.01 -11.94
N GLU A 242 21.61 -10.55 -10.70
CA GLU A 242 21.05 -9.22 -10.44
C GLU A 242 21.96 -8.09 -10.98
N ALA A 243 23.29 -8.25 -10.90
CA ALA A 243 24.25 -7.31 -11.51
C ALA A 243 24.06 -7.21 -13.02
N ARG A 244 23.82 -8.33 -13.69
CA ARG A 244 23.47 -8.36 -15.12
C ARG A 244 22.16 -7.64 -15.42
N THR A 245 21.13 -7.81 -14.59
CA THR A 245 19.90 -7.02 -14.73
C THR A 245 20.19 -5.52 -14.58
N CYS A 246 20.99 -5.13 -13.60
CA CYS A 246 21.40 -3.73 -13.39
C CYS A 246 22.28 -3.18 -14.52
N LEU A 247 23.09 -4.01 -15.19
CA LEU A 247 23.85 -3.60 -16.38
C LEU A 247 22.93 -3.15 -17.51
N GLY A 248 21.82 -3.86 -17.75
CA GLY A 248 20.81 -3.44 -18.72
C GLY A 248 20.15 -2.11 -18.36
N LEU A 249 19.85 -1.88 -17.08
CA LEU A 249 19.34 -0.60 -16.60
C LEU A 249 20.37 0.54 -16.77
N LEU A 250 21.65 0.25 -16.52
CA LEU A 250 22.73 1.22 -16.68
C LEU A 250 22.93 1.60 -18.14
N GLU A 251 22.92 0.63 -19.05
CA GLU A 251 22.98 0.89 -20.49
C GLU A 251 21.81 1.78 -20.94
N GLN A 252 20.60 1.44 -20.52
CA GLN A 252 19.40 2.22 -20.83
C GLN A 252 19.52 3.66 -20.31
N SER A 253 19.96 3.84 -19.06
CA SER A 253 20.14 5.16 -18.44
C SER A 253 21.22 5.97 -19.15
N CYS A 254 22.40 5.38 -19.38
CA CYS A 254 23.48 6.03 -20.12
C CYS A 254 23.05 6.45 -21.52
N THR A 255 22.35 5.59 -22.25
CA THR A 255 21.86 5.90 -23.60
C THR A 255 20.86 7.06 -23.57
N ARG A 256 19.90 7.03 -22.64
CA ARG A 256 18.91 8.09 -22.47
C ARG A 256 19.53 9.45 -22.19
N HIS A 257 20.62 9.47 -21.43
CA HIS A 257 21.28 10.70 -20.99
C HIS A 257 22.53 11.06 -21.81
N GLY A 258 22.71 10.46 -23.01
CA GLY A 258 23.81 10.79 -23.93
C GLY A 258 25.20 10.36 -23.44
N MET A 259 25.28 9.34 -22.59
CA MET A 259 26.50 8.81 -21.97
C MET A 259 26.86 7.39 -22.45
N THR A 260 26.39 6.97 -23.64
CA THR A 260 26.65 5.64 -24.19
C THR A 260 28.15 5.32 -24.26
N GLU A 261 28.97 6.26 -24.72
CA GLU A 261 30.43 6.10 -24.79
C GLU A 261 31.05 5.82 -23.42
N ARG A 262 30.54 6.47 -22.37
CA ARG A 262 31.01 6.24 -20.99
C ARG A 262 30.70 4.81 -20.53
N PHE A 263 29.52 4.31 -20.86
CA PHE A 263 29.15 2.92 -20.56
C PHE A 263 30.05 1.93 -21.31
N LEU A 264 30.24 2.13 -22.62
CA LEU A 264 31.10 1.28 -23.45
C LEU A 264 32.55 1.29 -22.96
N ALA A 265 33.08 2.44 -22.58
CA ALA A 265 34.43 2.56 -22.02
C ALA A 265 34.58 1.88 -20.64
N TRP A 266 33.49 1.77 -19.88
CA TRP A 266 33.51 1.14 -18.55
C TRP A 266 33.48 -0.39 -18.61
N LEU A 267 32.86 -1.01 -19.62
CA LEU A 267 32.80 -2.47 -19.75
C LEU A 267 34.19 -3.15 -19.73
N PRO A 268 35.21 -2.70 -20.50
CA PRO A 268 36.56 -3.25 -20.41
C PRO A 268 37.20 -3.10 -19.02
N VAL A 269 36.89 -2.01 -18.31
CA VAL A 269 37.37 -1.78 -16.93
C VAL A 269 36.75 -2.83 -16.00
N LEU A 270 35.45 -3.10 -16.17
CA LEU A 270 34.73 -4.11 -15.40
C LEU A 270 35.28 -5.53 -15.63
N HIS A 271 35.52 -5.90 -16.90
CA HIS A 271 36.19 -7.16 -17.26
C HIS A 271 37.55 -7.31 -16.59
N ARG A 272 38.38 -6.26 -16.64
CA ARG A 272 39.73 -6.29 -16.07
C ARG A 272 39.69 -6.40 -14.54
N ARG A 273 38.85 -5.61 -13.87
CA ARG A 273 38.76 -5.56 -12.40
C ARG A 273 38.27 -6.89 -11.83
N TYR A 274 37.31 -7.54 -12.48
CA TYR A 274 36.70 -8.79 -12.01
C TYR A 274 37.12 -10.02 -12.82
N ALA A 275 38.31 -9.98 -13.45
CA ALA A 275 38.81 -11.05 -14.33
C ALA A 275 38.84 -12.44 -13.67
N ARG A 276 39.03 -12.51 -12.35
CA ARG A 276 39.08 -13.76 -11.57
C ARG A 276 37.71 -14.34 -11.25
N TYR A 277 36.61 -13.61 -11.49
CA TYR A 277 35.28 -14.00 -11.05
C TYR A 277 34.58 -14.70 -12.21
N ALA A 278 34.96 -15.95 -12.48
CA ALA A 278 34.55 -16.69 -13.68
C ALA A 278 33.02 -16.75 -13.87
N ALA A 279 32.25 -16.94 -12.80
CA ALA A 279 30.78 -16.94 -12.86
C ALA A 279 30.21 -15.57 -13.23
N PHE A 280 30.79 -14.47 -12.72
CA PHE A 280 30.40 -13.13 -13.13
C PHE A 280 30.77 -12.87 -14.60
N ARG A 281 31.97 -13.27 -15.04
CA ARG A 281 32.39 -13.14 -16.44
C ARG A 281 31.44 -13.84 -17.40
N LYS A 282 30.88 -15.00 -17.01
CA LYS A 282 29.87 -15.70 -17.80
C LYS A 282 28.61 -14.84 -17.96
N GLU A 283 28.14 -14.20 -16.89
CA GLU A 283 27.00 -13.28 -16.96
C GLU A 283 27.30 -12.03 -17.78
N LEU A 284 28.50 -11.45 -17.64
CA LEU A 284 28.93 -10.26 -18.39
C LEU A 284 29.04 -10.54 -19.90
N ASN A 285 29.69 -11.64 -20.28
CA ASN A 285 29.74 -12.07 -21.69
C ASN A 285 28.34 -12.37 -22.23
N GLY A 286 27.48 -13.00 -21.42
CA GLY A 286 26.09 -13.27 -21.80
C GLY A 286 25.30 -12.00 -22.06
N PHE A 287 25.50 -10.97 -21.24
CA PHE A 287 24.93 -9.64 -21.46
C PHE A 287 25.43 -8.99 -22.75
N GLU A 288 26.74 -9.00 -23.02
CA GLU A 288 27.32 -8.38 -24.23
C GLU A 288 26.86 -9.07 -25.52
N ASN A 289 26.64 -10.39 -25.51
CA ASN A 289 26.19 -11.15 -26.67
C ASN A 289 24.71 -10.92 -27.02
N GLU A 290 23.92 -10.36 -26.10
CA GLU A 290 22.48 -10.11 -26.28
C GLU A 290 22.18 -8.67 -26.75
N ARG A 291 23.20 -7.81 -26.83
CA ARG A 291 23.11 -6.44 -27.34
C ARG A 291 23.16 -6.42 -28.86
#